data_AF-A0A6B9VFE0-F1
#
_entry.id   AF-A0A6B9VFE0-F1
#
_cell.length_a   1.000
_cell.length_b   1.000
_cell.length_c   1.000
_cell.angle_alpha   90.00
_cell.angle_beta   90.00
_cell.angle_gamma   90.00
#
_symmetry.space_group_name_H-M   'P 1'
#
loop_
_entity.id
_entity.type
_entity.pdbx_description
1 polymer ?
#
loop_
_entity_poly.entity_id
_entity_poly.type
_entity_poly.pdbx_seq_one_letter_code
_entity_poly.pdbx_strand_id
1 'polypeptide(L)'
;MAFPGANESISGASSPQRKIGRGKIEIKRIENTTNRQVTFCKRRNGLLKKAYELSVLCDAEILDEYNRLLTSQLETQRQYSESLLAEAKSKVDSSVSEAVEKAVTSGLQDTEDKLEKCIEERNGVAEVRKEV
;
A
#
# COMPACT_ATOMS: atom_id res chain seq x y z
N MET A 1 -26.96 -15.21 53.71
CA MET A 1 -26.75 -13.82 53.25
C MET A 1 -25.29 -13.63 52.91
N ALA A 2 -24.95 -13.60 51.62
CA ALA A 2 -23.78 -12.95 51.00
C ALA A 2 -23.95 -13.09 49.47
N PHE A 3 -23.63 -12.02 48.75
CA PHE A 3 -24.13 -11.62 47.43
C PHE A 3 -23.55 -12.39 46.22
N PRO A 4 -24.29 -12.48 45.08
CA PRO A 4 -23.73 -12.76 43.77
C PRO A 4 -23.30 -11.46 43.07
N GLY A 5 -22.11 -11.44 42.45
CA GLY A 5 -21.55 -10.27 41.77
C GLY A 5 -20.80 -10.67 40.50
N ALA A 6 -21.23 -10.07 39.39
CA ALA A 6 -20.80 -10.24 38.01
C ALA A 6 -19.29 -10.14 37.76
N ASN A 7 -18.78 -10.81 36.71
CA ASN A 7 -18.10 -10.08 35.63
C ASN A 7 -17.93 -10.88 34.31
N GLU A 8 -18.46 -10.28 33.25
CA GLU A 8 -18.06 -10.24 31.83
C GLU A 8 -17.49 -11.47 31.10
N SER A 9 -18.27 -11.87 30.09
CA SER A 9 -17.82 -12.43 28.82
C SER A 9 -16.69 -11.63 28.18
N ILE A 10 -15.50 -12.24 28.06
CA ILE A 10 -14.49 -11.85 27.07
C ILE A 10 -14.47 -12.90 25.98
N SER A 11 -15.27 -12.61 24.94
CA SER A 11 -15.02 -13.05 23.58
C SER A 11 -13.67 -12.51 23.10
N GLY A 12 -12.92 -13.33 22.35
CA GLY A 12 -11.86 -12.82 21.48
C GLY A 12 -10.44 -13.24 21.87
N ALA A 13 -10.18 -14.54 21.98
CA ALA A 13 -8.82 -15.02 21.75
C ALA A 13 -8.53 -14.95 20.25
N SER A 14 -8.15 -13.77 19.75
CA SER A 14 -7.55 -13.62 18.42
C SER A 14 -6.23 -14.38 18.43
N SER A 15 -6.25 -15.61 17.94
CA SER A 15 -5.07 -16.45 17.76
C SER A 15 -4.00 -15.68 16.97
N PRO A 16 -2.72 -15.71 17.39
CA PRO A 16 -1.65 -15.08 16.61
C PRO A 16 -1.58 -15.78 15.25
N GLN A 17 -1.88 -15.04 14.17
CA GLN A 17 -1.80 -15.56 12.82
C GLN A 17 -0.37 -16.03 12.55
N ARG A 18 -0.16 -17.34 12.62
CA ARG A 18 1.10 -17.98 12.24
C ARG A 18 1.35 -17.63 10.78
N LYS A 19 2.45 -16.93 10.50
CA LYS A 19 2.92 -16.70 9.13
C LYS A 19 3.07 -18.07 8.47
N ILE A 20 2.23 -18.35 7.48
CA ILE A 20 2.30 -19.57 6.69
C ILE A 20 3.70 -19.62 6.05
N GLY A 21 4.40 -20.75 6.25
CA GLY A 21 5.74 -20.96 5.73
C GLY A 21 5.78 -21.02 4.20
N ARG A 22 6.92 -21.46 3.64
CA ARG A 22 7.08 -21.58 2.19
C ARG A 22 6.11 -22.63 1.62
N GLY A 23 5.01 -22.17 1.00
CA GLY A 23 4.06 -23.04 0.31
C GLY A 23 4.64 -23.66 -0.97
N LYS A 24 4.29 -24.92 -1.24
CA LYS A 24 4.60 -25.58 -2.51
C LYS A 24 3.73 -24.98 -3.62
N ILE A 25 4.33 -24.74 -4.79
CA ILE A 25 3.61 -24.23 -5.98
C ILE A 25 3.90 -25.13 -7.18
N GLU A 26 2.93 -25.25 -8.08
CA GLU A 26 3.10 -25.94 -9.37
C GLU A 26 4.06 -25.17 -10.29
N ILE A 27 4.80 -25.89 -11.14
CA ILE A 27 5.67 -25.30 -12.16
C ILE A 27 4.83 -24.98 -13.40
N LYS A 28 4.15 -23.83 -13.35
CA LYS A 28 3.40 -23.23 -14.46
C LYS A 28 3.47 -21.70 -14.39
N ARG A 29 2.97 -21.01 -15.42
CA ARG A 29 2.88 -19.55 -15.41
C ARG A 29 2.00 -19.10 -14.23
N ILE A 30 2.49 -18.14 -13.44
CA ILE A 30 1.72 -17.55 -12.34
C ILE A 30 0.81 -16.48 -12.93
N GLU A 31 -0.51 -16.65 -12.85
CA GLU A 31 -1.45 -15.69 -13.46
C GLU A 31 -1.53 -14.35 -12.72
N ASN A 32 -1.56 -14.38 -11.38
CA ASN A 32 -1.55 -13.17 -10.55
C ASN A 32 -0.25 -12.37 -10.79
N THR A 33 -0.41 -11.15 -11.29
CA THR A 33 0.68 -10.26 -11.71
C THR A 33 1.64 -9.91 -10.58
N THR A 34 1.10 -9.52 -9.42
CA THR A 34 1.89 -9.18 -8.23
C THR A 34 2.67 -10.37 -7.71
N ASN A 35 2.03 -11.53 -7.56
CA ASN A 35 2.69 -12.76 -7.11
C ASN A 35 3.76 -13.23 -8.10
N ARG A 36 3.50 -13.09 -9.41
CA ARG A 36 4.47 -13.39 -10.47
C ARG A 36 5.70 -12.50 -10.35
N GLN A 37 5.52 -11.19 -10.18
CA GLN A 37 6.64 -10.25 -10.02
C GLN A 37 7.47 -10.56 -8.78
N VAL A 38 6.82 -10.73 -7.62
CA VAL A 38 7.51 -11.05 -6.36
C VAL A 38 8.25 -12.39 -6.46
N THR A 39 7.64 -13.41 -7.08
CA THR A 39 8.25 -14.72 -7.26
C THR A 39 9.43 -14.66 -8.22
N PHE A 40 9.31 -13.92 -9.32
CA PHE A 40 10.38 -13.70 -10.28
C PHE A 40 11.59 -13.07 -9.58
N CYS A 41 11.41 -11.96 -8.85
CA CYS A 41 12.49 -11.29 -8.14
C CYS A 41 13.19 -12.24 -7.14
N LYS A 42 12.41 -12.98 -6.35
CA LYS A 42 12.97 -13.93 -5.36
C LYS A 42 13.73 -15.08 -6.02
N ARG A 43 13.17 -15.69 -7.07
CA ARG A 43 13.81 -16.83 -7.77
C ARG A 43 15.05 -16.41 -8.53
N ARG A 44 15.01 -15.26 -9.22
CA ARG A 44 16.16 -14.68 -9.93
C ARG A 44 17.32 -14.48 -8.99
N ASN A 45 17.09 -13.84 -7.84
CA ASN A 45 18.15 -13.59 -6.86
C ASN A 45 18.72 -14.91 -6.30
N GLY A 46 17.88 -15.91 -6.06
CA GLY A 46 18.33 -17.25 -5.65
C GLY A 46 19.16 -17.95 -6.72
N LEU A 47 18.76 -17.86 -7.98
CA LEU A 47 19.46 -18.45 -9.13
C LEU A 47 20.84 -17.81 -9.32
N LEU A 48 20.92 -16.48 -9.30
CA LEU A 48 22.19 -15.75 -9.43
C LEU A 48 23.15 -16.10 -8.29
N LYS A 49 22.66 -16.18 -7.05
CA LYS A 49 23.47 -16.64 -5.91
C LYS A 49 24.00 -18.04 -6.12
N LYS A 50 23.17 -18.97 -6.60
CA LYS A 50 23.59 -20.35 -6.87
C LYS A 50 24.60 -20.42 -8.00
N ALA A 51 24.43 -19.64 -9.05
CA ALA A 51 25.39 -19.57 -10.15
C ALA A 51 26.74 -19.02 -9.70
N TYR A 52 26.74 -18.00 -8.81
CA TYR A 52 27.94 -17.45 -8.19
C TYR A 52 28.62 -18.44 -7.21
N GLU A 53 27.85 -19.14 -6.38
CA GLU A 53 28.42 -20.18 -5.51
C GLU A 53 29.10 -21.27 -6.37
N LEU A 54 28.50 -21.66 -7.49
CA LEU A 54 29.07 -22.66 -8.39
C LEU A 54 30.31 -22.19 -9.15
N SER A 55 30.37 -20.93 -9.60
CA SER A 55 31.57 -20.40 -10.28
C SER A 55 32.77 -20.38 -9.34
N VAL A 56 32.57 -19.94 -8.09
CA VAL A 56 33.61 -19.95 -7.05
C VAL A 56 34.05 -21.36 -6.68
N LEU A 57 33.11 -22.32 -6.60
CA LEU A 57 33.45 -23.71 -6.26
C LEU A 57 34.20 -24.46 -7.36
N CYS A 58 34.06 -24.03 -8.63
CA CYS A 58 34.63 -24.70 -9.79
C CYS A 58 35.75 -23.91 -10.48
N ASP A 59 36.21 -22.80 -9.88
CA ASP A 59 37.19 -21.85 -10.44
C ASP A 59 36.88 -21.44 -11.90
N ALA A 60 35.60 -21.29 -12.22
CA ALA A 60 35.13 -20.99 -13.57
C ALA A 60 34.98 -19.47 -13.76
N GLU A 61 36.12 -18.76 -13.92
CA GLU A 61 36.19 -17.28 -14.08
C GLU A 61 35.25 -16.74 -15.17
N ILE A 62 35.07 -17.47 -16.26
CA ILE A 62 34.19 -17.08 -17.38
C ILE A 62 32.72 -16.99 -16.94
N LEU A 63 32.30 -17.84 -16.00
CA LEU A 63 30.93 -17.84 -15.49
C LEU A 63 30.67 -16.64 -14.59
N ASP A 64 31.69 -16.17 -13.84
CA ASP A 64 31.57 -15.00 -12.97
C ASP A 64 31.35 -13.70 -13.75
N GLU A 65 32.12 -13.46 -14.81
CA GLU A 65 31.93 -12.26 -15.64
C GLU A 65 30.59 -12.29 -16.38
N TYR A 66 30.17 -13.47 -16.87
CA TYR A 66 28.85 -13.63 -17.48
C TYR A 66 27.72 -13.39 -16.47
N ASN A 67 27.82 -13.95 -15.26
CA ASN A 67 26.83 -13.76 -14.20
C ASN A 67 26.74 -12.29 -13.76
N ARG A 68 27.87 -11.58 -13.69
CA ARG A 68 27.93 -10.15 -13.37
C ARG A 68 27.30 -9.31 -14.48
N LEU A 69 27.62 -9.58 -15.74
CA LEU A 69 27.04 -8.89 -16.89
C LEU A 69 25.52 -9.12 -16.98
N LEU A 70 25.08 -10.37 -16.80
CA LEU A 70 23.67 -10.72 -16.80
C LEU A 70 22.91 -10.10 -15.63
N THR A 71 23.52 -10.04 -14.44
CA THR A 71 22.96 -9.34 -13.27
C THR A 71 22.77 -7.86 -13.58
N SER A 72 23.79 -7.21 -14.17
CA SER A 72 23.70 -5.81 -14.57
C SER A 72 22.57 -5.56 -15.57
N GLN A 73 22.46 -6.41 -16.60
CA GLN A 73 21.45 -6.23 -17.65
C GLN A 73 20.02 -6.46 -17.13
N LEU A 74 19.82 -7.44 -16.24
CA LEU A 74 18.53 -7.69 -15.60
C LEU A 74 18.16 -6.64 -14.55
N GLU A 75 19.15 -5.97 -13.96
CA GLU A 75 18.93 -4.85 -13.04
C GLU A 75 18.43 -3.61 -13.79
N THR A 76 19.00 -3.30 -14.95
CA THR A 76 18.51 -2.23 -15.83
C THR A 76 17.05 -2.46 -16.25
N GLN A 77 16.69 -3.69 -16.60
CA GLN A 77 15.30 -4.06 -16.90
C GLN A 77 14.36 -3.92 -15.68
N ARG A 78 14.87 -4.21 -14.47
CA ARG A 78 14.11 -4.01 -13.22
C ARG A 78 13.85 -2.54 -12.96
N GLN A 79 14.88 -1.69 -13.08
CA GLN A 79 14.78 -0.25 -12.87
C GLN A 79 13.75 0.39 -13.82
N TYR A 80 13.74 -0.04 -15.09
CA TYR A 80 12.75 0.42 -16.05
C TYR A 80 11.31 0.03 -15.65
N SER A 81 11.11 -1.21 -15.23
CA SER A 81 9.79 -1.67 -14.79
C SER A 81 9.34 -0.98 -13.50
N GLU A 82 10.27 -0.73 -12.57
CA GLU A 82 10.03 0.00 -11.32
C GLU A 82 9.69 1.48 -11.60
N SER A 83 10.36 2.14 -12.54
CA SER A 83 10.06 3.53 -12.89
C SER A 83 8.69 3.68 -13.52
N LEU A 84 8.31 2.77 -14.42
CA LEU A 84 6.96 2.74 -15.02
C LEU A 84 5.87 2.55 -13.96
N LEU A 85 6.09 1.65 -13.00
CA LEU A 85 5.15 1.44 -11.90
C LEU A 85 5.08 2.65 -10.95
N ALA A 86 6.22 3.28 -10.67
CA ALA A 86 6.28 4.48 -9.85
C ALA A 86 5.57 5.66 -10.53
N GLU A 87 5.73 5.84 -11.84
CA GLU A 87 5.05 6.88 -12.60
C GLU A 87 3.53 6.65 -12.63
N ALA A 88 3.09 5.41 -12.89
CA ALA A 88 1.67 5.07 -12.86
C ALA A 88 1.04 5.30 -11.49
N LYS A 89 1.75 4.92 -10.41
CA LYS A 89 1.30 5.17 -9.04
C LYS A 89 1.23 6.67 -8.74
N SER A 90 2.26 7.43 -9.11
CA SER A 90 2.31 8.89 -8.93
C SER A 90 1.14 9.60 -9.63
N LYS A 91 0.81 9.21 -10.86
CA LYS A 91 -0.35 9.75 -11.60
C LYS A 91 -1.68 9.47 -10.90
N VAL A 92 -1.83 8.28 -10.31
CA VAL A 92 -3.04 7.96 -9.54
C VAL A 92 -3.08 8.75 -8.24
N ASP A 93 -1.97 8.80 -7.50
CA ASP A 93 -1.87 9.52 -6.23
C ASP A 93 -2.14 11.03 -6.43
N SER A 94 -1.63 11.63 -7.51
CA SER A 94 -1.89 13.04 -7.84
C SER A 94 -3.36 13.29 -8.23
N SER A 95 -3.96 12.41 -9.04
CA SER A 95 -5.38 12.53 -9.42
C SER A 95 -6.32 12.35 -8.23
N VAL A 96 -5.99 11.42 -7.32
CA VAL A 96 -6.72 11.23 -6.07
C VAL A 96 -6.59 12.45 -5.16
N SER A 97 -5.37 12.96 -4.96
CA SER A 97 -5.13 14.16 -4.16
C SER A 97 -5.92 15.35 -4.69
N GLU A 98 -5.92 15.55 -6.02
CA GLU A 98 -6.65 16.65 -6.64
C GLU A 98 -8.17 16.53 -6.49
N ALA A 99 -8.72 15.32 -6.59
CA ALA A 99 -10.13 15.05 -6.35
C ALA A 99 -10.53 15.26 -4.88
N VAL A 100 -9.66 14.86 -3.94
CA VAL A 100 -9.87 15.05 -2.51
C VAL A 100 -9.87 16.53 -2.15
N GLU A 101 -8.88 17.30 -2.61
CA GLU A 101 -8.80 18.74 -2.35
C GLU A 101 -10.02 19.50 -2.90
N LYS A 102 -10.46 19.16 -4.12
CA LYS A 102 -11.68 19.73 -4.72
C LYS A 102 -12.94 19.45 -3.89
N ALA A 103 -13.10 18.22 -3.40
CA ALA A 103 -14.25 17.85 -2.57
C ALA A 103 -14.23 18.51 -1.18
N VAL A 104 -13.04 18.65 -0.58
CA VAL A 104 -12.87 19.31 0.73
C VAL A 104 -13.16 20.80 0.62
N THR A 105 -12.60 21.48 -0.39
CA THR A 105 -12.82 22.92 -0.59
C THR A 105 -14.27 23.27 -0.91
N SER A 106 -14.95 22.47 -1.76
CA SER A 106 -16.38 22.69 -2.02
C SER A 106 -17.24 22.47 -0.77
N GLY A 107 -16.91 21.46 0.04
CA GLY A 107 -17.62 21.19 1.29
C GLY A 107 -17.44 22.29 2.34
N LEU A 108 -16.24 22.88 2.43
CA LEU A 108 -15.97 24.02 3.30
C LEU A 108 -16.79 25.25 2.89
N GLN A 109 -16.83 25.56 1.60
CA GLN A 109 -17.64 26.67 1.09
C GLN A 109 -19.14 26.47 1.39
N ASP A 110 -19.67 25.26 1.13
CA ASP A 110 -21.07 24.93 1.46
C ASP A 110 -21.38 25.08 2.95
N THR A 111 -20.40 24.87 3.84
CA THR A 111 -20.57 25.08 5.28
C THR A 111 -20.46 26.54 5.69
N GLU A 112 -19.59 27.32 5.05
CA GLU A 112 -19.48 28.76 5.26
C GLU A 112 -20.75 29.48 4.82
N ASP A 113 -21.28 29.17 3.63
CA ASP A 113 -22.49 29.77 3.10
C ASP A 113 -23.71 29.48 4.00
N LYS A 114 -23.79 28.25 4.55
CA LYS A 114 -24.84 27.89 5.53
C LYS A 114 -24.68 28.64 6.85
N LEU A 115 -23.45 28.81 7.33
CA LEU A 115 -23.17 29.54 8.56
C LEU A 115 -23.51 31.03 8.41
N GLU A 116 -23.13 31.65 7.30
CA GLU A 116 -23.44 33.05 6.99
C GLU A 116 -24.96 33.26 6.93
N LYS A 117 -25.68 32.39 6.22
CA LYS A 117 -27.14 32.41 6.19
C LYS A 117 -27.78 32.27 7.59
N CYS A 118 -27.27 31.38 8.45
CA CYS A 118 -27.75 31.25 9.83
C CYS A 118 -27.46 32.50 10.67
N ILE A 119 -26.35 33.20 10.44
CA ILE A 119 -26.02 34.45 11.13
C ILE A 119 -26.98 35.56 10.72
N GLU A 120 -27.30 35.68 9.43
CA GLU A 120 -28.27 36.63 8.90
C GLU A 120 -29.67 36.38 9.49
N GLU A 121 -30.15 35.13 9.46
CA GLU A 121 -31.43 34.74 10.05
C GLU A 121 -31.49 35.07 11.55
N ARG A 122 -30.42 34.78 12.29
CA ARG A 122 -30.31 35.10 13.73
C ARG A 122 -30.36 36.60 14.00
N ASN A 123 -29.66 37.41 13.20
CA ASN A 123 -29.63 38.86 13.36
C ASN A 123 -31.00 39.49 13.05
N GLY A 124 -31.71 38.99 12.04
CA GLY A 124 -33.08 39.41 11.75
C GLY A 124 -34.05 39.12 12.90
N VAL A 125 -33.96 37.94 13.51
CA VAL A 125 -34.80 37.59 14.69
C VAL A 125 -34.47 38.48 15.91
N ALA A 126 -33.21 38.89 16.08
CA ALA A 126 -32.81 39.76 17.18
C ALA A 126 -33.33 41.20 17.05
N GLU A 127 -33.47 41.73 15.83
CA GLU A 127 -34.10 43.03 15.55
C GLU A 127 -35.59 43.00 15.88
N VAL A 128 -36.32 41.97 15.43
CA VAL A 128 -37.76 41.81 15.72
C VAL A 128 -38.04 41.70 17.23
N ARG A 129 -37.12 41.11 18.00
CA ARG A 129 -37.26 40.97 19.45
C ARG A 129 -37.06 42.28 20.23
N LYS A 130 -36.51 43.33 19.62
CA LYS A 130 -36.38 44.66 20.26
C LYS A 130 -37.60 45.55 20.02
N GLU A 131 -38.46 45.22 19.06
CA GLU A 131 -39.67 45.99 18.71
C GLU A 131 -40.95 45.45 19.39
N VAL A 132 -40.84 44.45 20.27
CA VAL A 132 -41.92 43.88 21.09
C VAL A 132 -41.63 44.13 22.57
#